data_AF-A0A3S4V514-F1
#
_entry.id   AF-A0A3S4V514-F1
#
_cell.length_a   1.000
_cell.length_b   1.000
_cell.length_c   1.000
_cell.angle_alpha   90.00
_cell.angle_beta   90.00
_cell.angle_gamma   90.00
#
_symmetry.space_group_name_H-M   'P 1'
#
loop_
_entity.id
_entity.type
_entity.pdbx_description
1 polymer ?
#
loop_
_entity_poly.entity_id
_entity_poly.type
_entity_poly.pdbx_seq_one_letter_code
_entity_poly.pdbx_strand_id
1 'polypeptide(L)'
;MQSGEVIQSLGGTRAVLSLSAKVLTCLALIASLPLMALQPFGARHKPTVEVHDEAGVLQVEAVQESLASLEFRDEVDLEVLTMPRVDATENFNAAVLEWARINEPDWISAADPNYWADGLVVLAVSPEGRWVGTYFGEDVKVGLSIQEEIQEAGKDSFRIGDWAGGLEQMAEKSAEVVGRPVQGVFERIVLPTVAMAGGVGWLIALVAGRNTARRRFAAAQRHYSSVTGDWESTELLARTIPADEPHGAQVLVRFEWFQKRYHELTAAFNEFGSPRGAAWFARGMPSRAKDLEGRASELDSLDDTIAHASALLTMSSTWPEAWENEKGPVLEDLASMDTMLDSVDDHGVGLSTSGERSWVSAQRQRLDMTTAALQARETTPSAALDTLDEMSNEIRQRVRDLAKRALDADTSADAEERRRRYRDSSEADLQRAVYSGVWLSSSGRGTYSPSSTIRLNPSSAGGSADGLPAGAGSSSSFIPVAGLVTGYSSASSYTAPSSSYSSSSFGGGGGSYGGGGFSGAGSSSQF
;
A
#
# COMPACT_ATOMS: atom_id res chain seq x y z
N MET A 1 31.02 -24.73 -25.12
CA MET A 1 30.56 -23.34 -24.96
C MET A 1 30.75 -22.97 -23.50
N GLN A 2 31.69 -22.08 -23.23
CA GLN A 2 32.22 -21.81 -21.89
C GLN A 2 31.25 -20.95 -21.08
N SER A 3 31.12 -21.24 -19.78
CA SER A 3 30.23 -20.54 -18.83
C SER A 3 30.34 -19.01 -18.84
N GLY A 4 31.46 -18.45 -19.33
CA GLY A 4 31.65 -17.01 -19.52
C GLY A 4 30.73 -16.36 -20.56
N GLU A 5 30.42 -17.03 -21.68
CA GLU A 5 29.53 -16.49 -22.73
C GLU A 5 28.06 -16.40 -22.25
N VAL A 6 27.61 -17.38 -21.45
CA VAL A 6 26.26 -17.41 -20.88
C VAL A 6 26.08 -16.30 -19.85
N ILE A 7 27.12 -15.99 -19.07
CA ILE A 7 27.05 -14.94 -18.03
C ILE A 7 27.05 -13.54 -18.68
N GLN A 8 27.77 -13.34 -19.78
CA GLN A 8 27.70 -12.08 -20.53
C GLN A 8 26.35 -11.88 -21.22
N SER A 9 25.72 -12.95 -21.73
CA SER A 9 24.37 -12.86 -22.32
C SER A 9 23.27 -12.62 -21.26
N LEU A 10 23.54 -12.91 -19.98
CA LEU A 10 22.62 -12.67 -18.86
C LEU A 10 22.79 -11.30 -18.17
N GLY A 11 23.65 -10.41 -18.70
CA GLY A 11 23.82 -9.05 -18.16
C GLY A 11 24.96 -8.90 -17.15
N GLY A 12 25.87 -9.87 -17.07
CA GLY A 12 27.09 -9.81 -16.25
C GLY A 12 26.98 -10.51 -14.89
N THR A 13 28.13 -10.91 -14.32
CA THR A 13 28.25 -11.70 -13.08
C THR A 13 27.52 -11.06 -11.90
N ARG A 14 27.67 -9.75 -11.71
CA ARG A 14 27.05 -9.00 -10.60
C ARG A 14 25.52 -9.00 -10.68
N ALA A 15 24.95 -8.86 -11.88
CA ALA A 15 23.50 -8.86 -12.08
C ALA A 15 22.90 -10.24 -11.81
N VAL A 16 23.59 -11.29 -12.29
CA VAL A 16 23.20 -12.69 -12.05
C VAL A 16 23.24 -13.00 -10.55
N LEU A 17 24.33 -12.68 -9.85
CA LEU A 17 24.46 -12.89 -8.40
C LEU A 17 23.37 -12.17 -7.61
N SER A 18 23.06 -10.92 -7.97
CA SER A 18 22.00 -10.15 -7.31
C SER A 18 20.62 -10.77 -7.53
N LEU A 19 20.32 -11.23 -8.75
CA LEU A 19 19.06 -11.90 -9.04
C LEU A 19 18.97 -13.25 -8.30
N SER A 20 20.04 -14.05 -8.32
CA SER A 20 20.11 -15.33 -7.61
C SER A 20 19.88 -15.14 -6.11
N ALA A 21 20.50 -14.14 -5.49
CA ALA A 21 20.27 -13.81 -4.08
C ALA A 21 18.80 -13.48 -3.80
N LYS A 22 18.18 -12.60 -4.61
CA LYS A 22 16.75 -12.24 -4.46
C LYS A 22 15.83 -13.45 -4.61
N VAL A 23 16.08 -14.29 -5.62
CA VAL A 23 15.28 -15.50 -5.87
C VAL A 23 15.43 -16.48 -4.71
N LEU A 24 16.66 -16.70 -4.22
CA LEU A 24 16.90 -17.55 -3.05
C LEU A 24 16.20 -17.04 -1.80
N THR A 25 16.17 -15.72 -1.56
CA THR A 25 15.41 -15.15 -0.44
C THR A 25 13.91 -15.35 -0.60
N CYS A 26 13.35 -15.12 -1.79
CA CYS A 26 11.93 -15.44 -2.06
C CYS A 26 11.63 -16.91 -1.82
N LEU A 27 12.48 -17.82 -2.31
CA LEU A 27 12.30 -19.26 -2.11
C LEU A 27 12.39 -19.65 -0.63
N ALA A 28 13.30 -19.07 0.13
CA ALA A 28 13.40 -19.30 1.58
C ALA A 28 12.13 -18.83 2.32
N LEU A 29 11.59 -17.66 1.96
CA LEU A 29 10.33 -17.15 2.52
C LEU A 29 9.12 -18.02 2.13
N ILE A 30 9.09 -18.54 0.91
CA ILE A 30 8.00 -19.42 0.45
C ILE A 30 8.09 -20.79 1.14
N ALA A 31 9.30 -21.29 1.37
CA ALA A 31 9.55 -22.58 2.00
C ALA A 31 9.34 -22.59 3.53
N SER A 32 9.17 -21.44 4.19
CA SER A 32 9.06 -21.37 5.66
C SER A 32 7.85 -22.13 6.21
N LEU A 33 6.70 -22.07 5.53
CA LEU A 33 5.47 -22.76 5.93
C LEU A 33 5.58 -24.29 5.81
N PRO A 34 6.00 -24.89 4.67
CA PRO A 34 6.16 -26.34 4.59
C PRO A 34 7.28 -26.87 5.50
N LEU A 35 8.37 -26.12 5.70
CA LEU A 35 9.43 -26.52 6.65
C LEU A 35 8.91 -26.56 8.10
N MET A 36 8.07 -25.61 8.50
CA MET A 36 7.39 -25.61 9.82
C MET A 36 6.38 -26.76 9.95
N ALA A 37 5.68 -27.12 8.88
CA ALA A 37 4.74 -28.23 8.88
C ALA A 37 5.42 -29.61 8.94
N LEU A 38 6.67 -29.72 8.50
CA LEU A 38 7.42 -30.99 8.38
C LEU A 38 8.34 -31.30 9.58
N GLN A 39 8.41 -30.45 10.61
CA GLN A 39 9.12 -30.77 11.87
C GLN A 39 8.31 -31.81 12.66
N PRO A 40 8.80 -33.06 12.84
CA PRO A 40 8.07 -34.10 13.56
C PRO A 40 8.05 -33.78 15.06
N PHE A 41 6.85 -33.82 15.61
CA PHE A 41 6.52 -33.47 16.99
C PHE A 41 7.02 -34.52 17.98
N GLY A 42 8.06 -34.17 18.76
CA GLY A 42 8.40 -34.71 20.09
C GLY A 42 8.81 -36.19 20.17
N ALA A 43 9.75 -36.51 21.06
CA ALA A 43 9.92 -37.89 21.52
C ALA A 43 8.70 -38.30 22.38
N ARG A 44 8.37 -39.58 22.41
CA ARG A 44 7.33 -40.12 23.31
C ARG A 44 8.02 -40.85 24.45
N HIS A 45 7.73 -40.43 25.68
CA HIS A 45 8.31 -40.97 26.89
C HIS A 45 7.21 -41.69 27.69
N LYS A 46 7.57 -42.80 28.33
CA LYS A 46 6.68 -43.44 29.29
C LYS A 46 6.89 -42.76 30.65
N PRO A 47 5.82 -42.45 31.40
CA PRO A 47 5.96 -41.84 32.70
C PRO A 47 6.46 -42.85 33.73
N THR A 48 7.16 -42.37 34.75
CA THR A 48 7.28 -43.11 36.03
C THR A 48 5.95 -42.91 36.76
N VAL A 49 5.39 -43.96 37.38
CA VAL A 49 4.10 -43.84 38.07
C VAL A 49 4.21 -44.39 39.49
N GLU A 50 3.83 -43.57 40.47
CA GLU A 50 3.64 -43.97 41.86
C GLU A 50 2.23 -43.58 42.34
N VAL A 51 1.65 -44.41 43.21
CA VAL A 51 0.25 -44.32 43.64
C VAL A 51 0.17 -44.43 45.16
N HIS A 52 -0.27 -43.36 45.80
CA HIS A 52 -0.44 -43.25 47.25
C HIS A 52 -1.94 -43.25 47.60
N ASP A 53 -2.44 -44.39 48.06
CA ASP A 53 -3.87 -44.57 48.39
C ASP A 53 -4.15 -44.45 49.89
N GLU A 54 -4.16 -43.22 50.44
CA GLU A 54 -4.45 -42.99 51.87
C GLU A 54 -5.94 -43.17 52.21
N ALA A 55 -6.82 -43.11 51.21
CA ALA A 55 -8.26 -43.33 51.38
C ALA A 55 -8.65 -44.82 51.30
N GLY A 56 -7.77 -45.71 50.84
CA GLY A 56 -8.04 -47.14 50.69
C GLY A 56 -9.12 -47.45 49.64
N VAL A 57 -9.21 -46.66 48.58
CA VAL A 57 -10.27 -46.75 47.55
C VAL A 57 -9.78 -47.32 46.22
N LEU A 58 -8.47 -47.54 46.04
CA LEU A 58 -7.87 -47.98 44.79
C LEU A 58 -7.35 -49.42 44.85
N GLN A 59 -7.34 -50.07 43.69
CA GLN A 59 -6.47 -51.24 43.45
C GLN A 59 -5.16 -50.72 42.89
N VAL A 60 -4.21 -50.44 43.78
CA VAL A 60 -2.96 -49.71 43.50
C VAL A 60 -2.22 -50.27 42.29
N GLU A 61 -2.02 -51.58 42.21
CA GLU A 61 -1.27 -52.20 41.11
C GLU A 61 -1.97 -52.07 39.76
N ALA A 62 -3.31 -52.15 39.74
CA ALA A 62 -4.08 -52.03 38.50
C ALA A 62 -4.06 -50.60 37.94
N VAL A 63 -4.17 -49.60 38.81
CA VAL A 63 -4.10 -48.19 38.41
C VAL A 63 -2.69 -47.85 37.93
N GLN A 64 -1.66 -48.31 38.64
CA GLN A 64 -0.27 -48.06 38.26
C GLN A 64 0.08 -48.66 36.89
N GLU A 65 -0.35 -49.88 36.58
CA GLU A 65 -0.12 -50.52 35.27
C GLU A 65 -0.84 -49.78 34.14
N SER A 66 -2.08 -49.35 34.38
CA SER A 66 -2.88 -48.58 33.43
C SER A 66 -2.21 -47.24 33.08
N LEU A 67 -1.78 -46.50 34.09
CA LEU A 67 -1.12 -45.20 33.94
C LEU A 67 0.28 -45.30 33.32
N ALA A 68 1.05 -46.34 33.64
CA ALA A 68 2.38 -46.56 33.06
C ALA A 68 2.34 -46.92 31.55
N SER A 69 1.15 -47.25 31.03
CA SER A 69 0.94 -47.48 29.60
C SER A 69 0.80 -46.19 28.79
N LEU A 70 0.61 -45.04 29.45
CA LEU A 70 0.48 -43.74 28.82
C LEU A 70 1.80 -43.27 28.20
N GLU A 71 1.70 -42.40 27.20
CA GLU A 71 2.84 -41.78 26.53
C GLU A 71 2.77 -40.26 26.70
N PHE A 72 3.71 -39.71 27.47
CA PHE A 72 3.91 -38.27 27.62
C PHE A 72 4.92 -37.75 26.59
N ARG A 73 4.86 -36.44 26.34
CA ARG A 73 5.76 -35.77 25.39
C ARG A 73 7.10 -35.40 26.02
N ASP A 74 7.06 -35.09 27.31
CA ASP A 74 8.23 -34.86 28.15
C ASP A 74 8.42 -36.05 29.10
N GLU A 75 9.59 -36.14 29.73
CA GLU A 75 9.83 -37.08 30.83
C GLU A 75 9.04 -36.60 32.04
N VAL A 76 8.16 -37.46 32.56
CA VAL A 76 7.18 -37.11 33.59
C VAL A 76 7.17 -38.18 34.67
N ASP A 77 7.20 -37.72 35.92
CA ASP A 77 6.90 -38.52 37.10
C ASP A 77 5.44 -38.24 37.50
N LEU A 78 4.57 -39.19 37.18
CA LEU A 78 3.13 -39.11 37.37
C LEU A 78 2.74 -39.71 38.72
N GLU A 79 2.31 -38.85 39.61
CA GLU A 79 1.96 -39.17 40.98
C GLU A 79 0.46 -39.17 41.19
N VAL A 80 -0.07 -40.22 41.81
CA VAL A 80 -1.49 -40.30 42.17
C VAL A 80 -1.64 -40.30 43.68
N LEU A 81 -2.45 -39.38 44.21
CA LEU A 81 -2.72 -39.27 45.65
C LEU A 81 -4.22 -39.35 45.93
N THR A 82 -4.65 -40.33 46.71
CA THR A 82 -5.97 -40.28 47.35
C THR A 82 -5.80 -39.82 48.79
N MET A 83 -6.66 -38.91 49.24
CA MET A 83 -6.67 -38.46 50.62
C MET A 83 -8.02 -38.81 51.27
N PRO A 84 -8.04 -39.17 52.57
CA PRO A 84 -9.26 -39.26 53.34
C PRO A 84 -9.93 -37.86 53.46
N ARG A 85 -10.96 -37.72 54.30
CA ARG A 85 -11.74 -36.50 54.40
C ARG A 85 -10.89 -35.26 54.69
N VAL A 86 -10.89 -34.33 53.73
CA VAL A 86 -10.48 -32.92 53.89
C VAL A 86 -11.77 -32.10 53.96
N ASP A 87 -11.94 -31.29 55.02
CA ASP A 87 -13.21 -30.59 55.24
C ASP A 87 -13.45 -29.51 54.17
N ALA A 88 -14.71 -29.26 53.81
CA ALA A 88 -15.08 -28.35 52.71
C ALA A 88 -14.65 -26.88 52.91
N THR A 89 -14.28 -26.50 54.13
CA THR A 89 -13.74 -25.17 54.48
C THR A 89 -12.22 -25.09 54.42
N GLU A 90 -11.54 -26.20 54.17
CA GLU A 90 -10.08 -26.30 54.08
C GLU A 90 -9.60 -26.16 52.63
N ASN A 91 -8.38 -25.69 52.45
CA ASN A 91 -7.77 -25.54 51.14
C ASN A 91 -7.13 -26.88 50.73
N PHE A 92 -7.75 -27.60 49.79
CA PHE A 92 -7.26 -28.91 49.33
C PHE A 92 -5.82 -28.84 48.80
N ASN A 93 -5.43 -27.74 48.14
CA ASN A 93 -4.05 -27.51 47.71
C ASN A 93 -3.07 -27.49 48.90
N ALA A 94 -3.47 -26.89 50.02
CA ALA A 94 -2.63 -26.83 51.22
C ALA A 94 -2.50 -28.20 51.88
N ALA A 95 -3.56 -29.00 51.90
CA ALA A 95 -3.55 -30.36 52.44
C ALA A 95 -2.62 -31.29 51.64
N VAL A 96 -2.69 -31.24 50.31
CA VAL A 96 -1.79 -32.01 49.44
C VAL A 96 -0.33 -31.59 49.63
N LEU A 97 -0.08 -30.28 49.73
CA LEU A 97 1.27 -29.76 49.98
C LEU A 97 1.83 -30.17 51.35
N GLU A 98 1.02 -30.13 52.40
CA GLU A 98 1.43 -30.54 53.74
C GLU A 98 1.74 -32.03 53.79
N TRP A 99 0.88 -32.86 53.17
CA TRP A 99 1.11 -34.30 53.05
C TRP A 99 2.40 -34.61 52.30
N ALA A 100 2.63 -33.96 51.15
CA ALA A 100 3.83 -34.16 50.35
C ALA A 100 5.10 -33.84 51.14
N ARG A 101 5.13 -32.74 51.90
CA ARG A 101 6.30 -32.36 52.72
C ARG A 101 6.67 -33.36 53.80
N ILE A 102 5.72 -34.15 54.29
CA ILE A 102 5.92 -35.12 55.36
C ILE A 102 6.31 -36.49 54.80
N ASN A 103 5.62 -36.93 53.75
CA ASN A 103 5.71 -38.31 53.25
C ASN A 103 6.61 -38.42 52.01
N GLU A 104 6.55 -37.43 51.10
CA GLU A 104 7.30 -37.41 49.84
C GLU A 104 8.08 -36.10 49.67
N PRO A 105 9.15 -35.87 50.46
CA PRO A 105 9.92 -34.63 50.39
C PRO A 105 10.55 -34.39 49.01
N ASP A 106 10.71 -35.45 48.20
CA ASP A 106 11.27 -35.41 46.85
C ASP A 106 10.30 -34.75 45.84
N TRP A 107 9.01 -34.63 46.16
CA TRP A 107 8.04 -33.87 45.35
C TRP A 107 8.27 -32.34 45.40
N ILE A 108 9.08 -31.87 46.35
CA ILE A 108 9.42 -30.45 46.50
C ILE A 108 10.75 -30.19 45.79
N SER A 109 10.78 -29.15 44.95
CA SER A 109 12.00 -28.84 44.19
C SER A 109 13.19 -28.57 45.11
N ALA A 110 14.27 -29.34 44.90
CA ALA A 110 15.53 -29.15 45.61
C ALA A 110 16.19 -27.79 45.28
N ALA A 111 15.87 -27.21 44.11
CA ALA A 111 16.38 -25.92 43.67
C ALA A 111 15.59 -24.74 44.27
N ASP A 112 14.27 -24.87 44.39
CA ASP A 112 13.41 -23.88 45.04
C ASP A 112 12.28 -24.55 45.84
N PRO A 113 12.35 -24.56 47.18
CA PRO A 113 11.35 -25.18 48.04
C PRO A 113 9.93 -24.59 47.96
N ASN A 114 9.74 -23.51 47.19
CA ASN A 114 8.43 -22.92 46.92
C ASN A 114 7.72 -23.53 45.70
N TYR A 115 8.33 -24.48 45.00
CA TYR A 115 7.78 -25.12 43.80
C TYR A 115 7.80 -26.65 43.91
N TRP A 116 6.94 -27.29 43.12
CA TRP A 116 6.98 -28.74 42.88
C TRP A 116 8.25 -29.10 42.10
N ALA A 117 8.74 -30.33 42.27
CA ALA A 117 9.91 -30.84 41.56
C ALA A 117 9.70 -30.82 40.04
N ASP A 118 10.79 -30.63 39.29
CA ASP A 118 10.76 -30.66 37.83
C ASP A 118 10.32 -32.06 37.34
N GLY A 119 9.54 -32.13 36.27
CA GLY A 119 8.97 -33.37 35.74
C GLY A 119 7.75 -33.91 36.49
N LEU A 120 7.39 -33.33 37.64
CA LEU A 120 6.32 -33.86 38.50
C LEU A 120 4.91 -33.53 37.97
N VAL A 121 4.02 -34.51 37.92
CA VAL A 121 2.58 -34.32 37.69
C VAL A 121 1.81 -35.06 38.77
N VAL A 122 1.16 -34.34 39.68
CA VAL A 122 0.35 -34.94 40.75
C VAL A 122 -1.13 -34.85 40.40
N LEU A 123 -1.85 -35.97 40.49
CA LEU A 123 -3.30 -36.08 40.37
C LEU A 123 -3.87 -36.51 41.73
N ALA A 124 -4.60 -35.60 42.39
CA ALA A 124 -5.08 -35.82 43.73
C ALA A 124 -6.62 -35.88 43.80
N VAL A 125 -7.17 -36.78 44.62
CA VAL A 125 -8.62 -36.86 44.87
C VAL A 125 -8.91 -37.13 46.35
N SER A 126 -9.93 -36.46 46.91
CA SER A 126 -10.50 -36.80 48.22
C SER A 126 -11.91 -37.34 48.02
N PRO A 127 -12.12 -38.66 48.14
CA PRO A 127 -13.44 -39.28 47.96
C PRO A 127 -14.50 -38.75 48.92
N GLU A 128 -14.15 -38.63 50.21
CA GLU A 128 -15.07 -38.16 51.25
C GLU A 128 -15.27 -36.63 51.22
N GLY A 129 -14.19 -35.88 50.94
CA GLY A 129 -14.23 -34.42 50.83
C GLY A 129 -14.79 -33.89 49.50
N ARG A 130 -14.95 -34.78 48.49
CA ARG A 130 -15.39 -34.47 47.12
C ARG A 130 -14.53 -33.42 46.42
N TRP A 131 -13.21 -33.53 46.62
CA TRP A 131 -12.21 -32.65 46.02
C TRP A 131 -11.38 -33.38 44.97
N VAL A 132 -11.05 -32.71 43.88
CA VAL A 132 -10.06 -33.13 42.89
C VAL A 132 -9.03 -32.03 42.73
N GLY A 133 -7.76 -32.37 42.54
CA GLY A 133 -6.70 -31.41 42.28
C GLY A 133 -5.65 -31.97 41.32
N THR A 134 -4.95 -31.06 40.65
CA THR A 134 -3.79 -31.39 39.82
C THR A 134 -2.68 -30.38 40.03
N TYR A 135 -1.43 -30.86 40.10
CA TYR A 135 -0.25 -30.06 40.44
C TYR A 135 0.92 -30.44 39.53
N PHE A 136 1.78 -29.47 39.22
CA PHE A 136 2.82 -29.61 38.21
C PHE A 136 4.16 -29.00 38.64
N GLY A 137 5.24 -29.68 38.28
CA GLY A 137 6.59 -29.12 38.19
C GLY A 137 6.64 -27.91 37.25
N GLU A 138 7.57 -26.99 37.50
CA GLU A 138 7.61 -25.70 36.78
C GLU A 138 7.91 -25.84 35.28
N ASP A 139 8.61 -26.90 34.89
CA ASP A 139 9.00 -27.24 33.52
C ASP A 139 7.87 -27.93 32.73
N VAL A 140 7.02 -28.70 33.41
CA VAL A 140 5.89 -29.44 32.81
C VAL A 140 4.52 -28.76 33.04
N LYS A 141 4.49 -27.59 33.69
CA LYS A 141 3.24 -26.91 34.06
C LYS A 141 2.37 -26.52 32.87
N VAL A 142 1.07 -26.62 33.10
CA VAL A 142 0.02 -26.19 32.15
C VAL A 142 -0.77 -25.02 32.72
N GLY A 143 -1.34 -24.18 31.84
CA GLY A 143 -2.14 -23.02 32.23
C GLY A 143 -3.44 -23.40 32.95
N LEU A 144 -3.99 -22.48 33.76
CA LEU A 144 -5.16 -22.73 34.62
C LEU A 144 -6.38 -23.34 33.90
N SER A 145 -6.70 -22.88 32.69
CA SER A 145 -7.82 -23.44 31.92
C SER A 145 -7.62 -24.91 31.55
N ILE A 146 -6.37 -25.33 31.33
CA ILE A 146 -6.03 -26.73 31.03
C ILE A 146 -6.04 -27.56 32.31
N GLN A 147 -5.63 -27.00 33.45
CA GLN A 147 -5.76 -27.67 34.75
C GLN A 147 -7.23 -27.97 35.06
N GLU A 148 -8.13 -27.03 34.77
CA GLU A 148 -9.58 -27.23 34.87
C GLU A 148 -10.07 -28.34 33.93
N GLU A 149 -9.63 -28.35 32.67
CA GLU A 149 -9.98 -29.43 31.72
C GLU A 149 -9.51 -30.81 32.19
N ILE A 150 -8.30 -30.91 32.77
CA ILE A 150 -7.78 -32.15 33.36
C ILE A 150 -8.68 -32.59 34.51
N GLN A 151 -9.00 -31.70 35.45
CA GLN A 151 -9.86 -32.02 36.58
C GLN A 151 -11.25 -32.47 36.11
N GLU A 152 -11.88 -31.73 35.19
CA GLU A 152 -13.20 -32.04 34.64
C GLU A 152 -13.27 -33.41 33.98
N ALA A 153 -12.17 -33.89 33.34
CA ALA A 153 -12.13 -35.20 32.72
C ALA A 153 -12.42 -36.34 33.72
N GLY A 154 -12.03 -36.21 34.99
CA GLY A 154 -12.27 -37.23 36.01
C GLY A 154 -13.61 -37.09 36.75
N LYS A 155 -14.25 -35.92 36.73
CA LYS A 155 -15.39 -35.61 37.63
C LYS A 155 -16.61 -36.50 37.44
N ASP A 156 -16.93 -36.88 36.20
CA ASP A 156 -18.10 -37.72 35.93
C ASP A 156 -17.94 -39.11 36.55
N SER A 157 -16.75 -39.71 36.45
CA SER A 157 -16.44 -40.98 37.12
C SER A 157 -16.43 -40.84 38.64
N PHE A 158 -15.86 -39.76 39.16
CA PHE A 158 -15.87 -39.50 40.61
C PHE A 158 -17.29 -39.32 41.17
N ARG A 159 -18.23 -38.75 40.40
CA ARG A 159 -19.63 -38.60 40.81
C ARG A 159 -20.35 -39.92 41.01
N ILE A 160 -20.03 -40.93 40.21
CA ILE A 160 -20.62 -42.27 40.28
C ILE A 160 -19.83 -43.23 41.20
N GLY A 161 -18.75 -42.75 41.83
CA GLY A 161 -17.93 -43.53 42.76
C GLY A 161 -16.84 -44.38 42.10
N ASP A 162 -16.53 -44.11 40.83
CA ASP A 162 -15.43 -44.75 40.09
C ASP A 162 -14.15 -43.90 40.21
N TRP A 163 -13.39 -44.13 41.28
CA TRP A 163 -12.18 -43.38 41.59
C TRP A 163 -11.02 -43.71 40.66
N ALA A 164 -10.83 -44.99 40.34
CA ALA A 164 -9.78 -45.44 39.44
C ALA A 164 -10.00 -44.88 38.02
N GLY A 165 -11.21 -45.05 37.46
CA GLY A 165 -11.51 -44.55 36.13
C GLY A 165 -11.45 -43.02 36.02
N GLY A 166 -11.78 -42.28 37.08
CA GLY A 166 -11.63 -40.83 37.09
C GLY A 166 -10.17 -40.36 37.07
N LEU A 167 -9.29 -41.04 37.82
CA LEU A 167 -7.84 -40.75 37.81
C LEU A 167 -7.17 -41.12 36.48
N GLU A 168 -7.58 -42.24 35.86
CA GLU A 168 -7.13 -42.63 34.51
C GLU A 168 -7.50 -41.57 33.47
N GLN A 169 -8.73 -41.05 33.49
CA GLN A 169 -9.17 -39.99 32.56
C GLN A 169 -8.41 -38.68 32.78
N MET A 170 -8.13 -38.32 34.03
CA MET A 170 -7.27 -37.16 34.34
C MET A 170 -5.85 -37.36 33.79
N ALA A 171 -5.30 -38.56 33.93
CA ALA A 171 -3.95 -38.88 33.45
C ALA A 171 -3.86 -38.94 31.92
N GLU A 172 -4.85 -39.52 31.24
CA GLU A 172 -4.95 -39.48 29.77
C GLU A 172 -5.01 -38.04 29.27
N LYS A 173 -5.82 -37.20 29.93
CA LYS A 173 -5.90 -35.78 29.58
C LYS A 173 -4.59 -35.06 29.83
N SER A 174 -3.90 -35.39 30.93
CA SER A 174 -2.58 -34.85 31.26
C SER A 174 -1.52 -35.25 30.22
N ALA A 175 -1.46 -36.53 29.82
CA ALA A 175 -0.58 -37.02 28.77
C ALA A 175 -0.83 -36.35 27.41
N GLU A 176 -2.09 -36.00 27.13
CA GLU A 176 -2.44 -35.26 25.91
C GLU A 176 -1.84 -33.84 25.89
N VAL A 177 -1.86 -33.15 27.03
CA VAL A 177 -1.65 -31.68 27.11
C VAL A 177 -0.29 -31.26 27.68
N VAL A 178 0.32 -32.05 28.57
CA VAL A 178 1.65 -31.81 29.12
C VAL A 178 2.70 -31.94 28.01
N GLY A 179 3.65 -30.99 27.95
CA GLY A 179 4.64 -30.89 26.87
C GLY A 179 4.10 -30.42 25.52
N ARG A 180 2.86 -29.90 25.45
CA ARG A 180 2.43 -29.09 24.31
C ARG A 180 3.13 -27.72 24.38
N PRO A 181 3.99 -27.33 23.42
CA PRO A 181 4.61 -26.01 23.46
C PRO A 181 3.52 -24.93 23.43
N VAL A 182 3.56 -24.02 24.40
CA VAL A 182 2.64 -22.88 24.57
C VAL A 182 2.82 -21.80 23.48
N GLN A 183 3.56 -22.09 22.41
CA GLN A 183 3.75 -21.16 21.29
C GLN A 183 2.42 -20.98 20.55
N GLY A 184 1.82 -19.80 20.73
CA GLY A 184 0.49 -19.48 20.24
C GLY A 184 0.33 -19.67 18.72
N VAL A 185 -0.92 -19.92 18.29
CA VAL A 185 -1.37 -20.05 16.89
C VAL A 185 -0.72 -19.01 15.94
N PHE A 186 -0.43 -17.82 16.46
CA PHE A 186 0.24 -16.74 15.75
C PHE A 186 1.64 -17.09 15.21
N GLU A 187 2.52 -17.67 16.03
CA GLU A 187 3.90 -17.98 15.63
C GLU A 187 3.96 -19.14 14.62
N ARG A 188 3.03 -20.09 14.74
CA ARG A 188 3.05 -21.34 13.97
C ARG A 188 2.28 -21.27 12.66
N ILE A 189 1.24 -20.46 12.56
CA ILE A 189 0.40 -20.36 11.37
C ILE A 189 0.49 -18.97 10.74
N VAL A 190 0.29 -17.90 11.53
CA VAL A 190 0.19 -16.55 10.98
C VAL A 190 1.53 -16.07 10.42
N LEU A 191 2.61 -16.17 11.21
CA LEU A 191 3.94 -15.72 10.80
C LEU A 191 4.45 -16.39 9.51
N PRO A 192 4.48 -17.74 9.37
CA PRO A 192 4.95 -18.37 8.14
C PRO A 192 4.00 -18.13 6.96
N THR A 193 2.70 -17.96 7.19
CA THR A 193 1.74 -17.60 6.12
C THR A 193 2.01 -16.19 5.59
N VAL A 194 2.27 -15.23 6.48
CA VAL A 194 2.66 -13.87 6.11
C VAL A 194 4.01 -13.85 5.38
N ALA A 195 4.99 -14.63 5.85
CA ALA A 195 6.30 -14.77 5.20
C ALA A 195 6.16 -15.34 3.78
N MET A 196 5.37 -16.41 3.60
CA MET A 196 5.10 -17.00 2.29
C MET A 196 4.41 -16.00 1.36
N ALA A 197 3.36 -15.32 1.84
CA ALA A 197 2.66 -14.29 1.07
C ALA A 197 3.61 -13.14 0.67
N GLY A 198 4.50 -12.72 1.58
CA GLY A 198 5.55 -11.74 1.32
C GLY A 198 6.55 -12.21 0.25
N GLY A 199 6.99 -13.47 0.30
CA GLY A 199 7.88 -14.07 -0.69
C GLY A 199 7.26 -14.11 -2.09
N VAL A 200 5.99 -14.54 -2.20
CA VAL A 200 5.23 -14.53 -3.46
C VAL A 200 5.01 -13.12 -3.98
N GLY A 201 4.55 -12.20 -3.12
CA GLY A 201 4.33 -10.80 -3.47
C GLY A 201 5.60 -10.12 -3.98
N TRP A 202 6.75 -10.39 -3.34
CA TRP A 202 8.03 -9.86 -3.79
C TRP A 202 8.46 -10.41 -5.16
N LEU A 203 8.24 -11.71 -5.43
CA LEU A 203 8.54 -12.31 -6.72
C LEU A 203 7.69 -11.72 -7.85
N ILE A 204 6.39 -11.49 -7.59
CA ILE A 204 5.49 -10.78 -8.51
C ILE A 204 6.00 -9.36 -8.77
N ALA A 205 6.40 -8.63 -7.72
CA ALA A 205 6.93 -7.27 -7.85
C ALA A 205 8.22 -7.22 -8.68
N LEU A 206 9.11 -8.21 -8.56
CA LEU A 206 10.32 -8.30 -9.39
C LEU A 206 9.99 -8.49 -10.87
N VAL A 207 9.05 -9.38 -11.19
CA VAL A 207 8.63 -9.64 -12.58
C VAL A 207 7.88 -8.44 -13.16
N ALA A 208 6.95 -7.85 -12.39
CA ALA A 208 6.22 -6.65 -12.79
C ALA A 208 7.17 -5.47 -13.04
N GLY A 209 8.12 -5.24 -12.13
CA GLY A 209 9.16 -4.22 -12.27
C GLY A 209 9.98 -4.40 -13.54
N ARG A 210 10.42 -5.63 -13.84
CA ARG A 210 11.10 -5.96 -15.10
C ARG A 210 10.24 -5.64 -16.32
N ASN A 211 8.98 -6.06 -16.33
CA ASN A 211 8.09 -5.86 -17.48
C ASN A 211 7.83 -4.37 -17.72
N THR A 212 7.61 -3.60 -16.65
CA THR A 212 7.48 -2.15 -16.73
C THR A 212 8.76 -1.51 -17.27
N ALA A 213 9.93 -1.88 -16.76
CA ALA A 213 11.21 -1.36 -17.26
C ALA A 213 11.42 -1.64 -18.75
N ARG A 214 11.10 -2.85 -19.22
CA ARG A 214 11.23 -3.22 -20.64
C ARG A 214 10.26 -2.46 -21.53
N ARG A 215 9.00 -2.30 -21.11
CA ARG A 215 7.99 -1.55 -21.87
C ARG A 215 8.40 -0.09 -22.03
N ARG A 216 8.82 0.56 -20.93
CA ARG A 216 9.29 1.95 -20.94
C ARG A 216 10.55 2.15 -21.77
N PHE A 217 11.52 1.24 -21.66
CA PHE A 217 12.70 1.30 -22.50
C PHE A 217 12.38 1.13 -23.99
N ALA A 218 11.46 0.22 -24.33
CA ALA A 218 11.01 0.06 -25.71
C ALA A 218 10.27 1.32 -26.23
N ALA A 219 9.49 1.99 -25.39
CA ALA A 219 8.88 3.28 -25.73
C ALA A 219 9.95 4.36 -25.93
N ALA A 220 10.92 4.47 -25.02
CA ALA A 220 12.06 5.38 -25.14
C ALA A 220 12.82 5.17 -26.45
N GLN A 221 13.07 3.91 -26.85
CA GLN A 221 13.74 3.60 -28.11
C GLN A 221 12.95 4.07 -29.33
N ARG A 222 11.61 3.98 -29.31
CA ARG A 222 10.77 4.46 -30.42
C ARG A 222 10.88 5.97 -30.57
N HIS A 223 10.69 6.72 -29.49
CA HIS A 223 10.83 8.17 -29.49
C HIS A 223 12.24 8.59 -29.93
N TYR A 224 13.28 7.93 -29.40
CA TYR A 224 14.65 8.21 -29.80
C TYR A 224 14.93 7.91 -31.28
N SER A 225 14.37 6.81 -31.82
CA SER A 225 14.51 6.48 -33.24
C SER A 225 13.77 7.45 -34.16
N SER A 226 12.62 7.98 -33.71
CA SER A 226 11.86 9.02 -34.40
C SER A 226 12.71 10.28 -34.51
N VAL A 227 13.12 10.84 -33.36
CA VAL A 227 13.94 12.04 -33.25
C VAL A 227 15.27 11.93 -34.02
N THR A 228 15.94 10.77 -33.97
CA THR A 228 17.23 10.59 -34.66
C THR A 228 17.04 10.43 -36.18
N GLY A 229 15.96 9.80 -36.61
CA GLY A 229 15.64 9.64 -38.04
C GLY A 229 15.29 10.99 -38.68
N ASP A 230 14.60 11.84 -37.94
CA ASP A 230 14.07 13.11 -38.45
C ASP A 230 14.97 14.31 -38.14
N TRP A 231 16.09 14.13 -37.42
CA TRP A 231 17.00 15.22 -37.01
C TRP A 231 17.37 16.22 -38.12
N GLU A 232 17.77 15.73 -39.30
CA GLU A 232 18.11 16.60 -40.43
C GLU A 232 16.88 17.37 -40.95
N SER A 233 15.70 16.73 -40.93
CA SER A 233 14.43 17.35 -41.26
C SER A 233 14.07 18.43 -40.25
N THR A 234 14.20 18.15 -38.95
CA THR A 234 13.97 19.11 -37.86
C THR A 234 14.85 20.34 -38.00
N GLU A 235 16.15 20.17 -38.30
CA GLU A 235 17.06 21.29 -38.49
C GLU A 235 16.68 22.14 -39.71
N LEU A 236 16.25 21.50 -40.81
CA LEU A 236 15.76 22.21 -41.99
C LEU A 236 14.47 22.99 -41.70
N LEU A 237 13.54 22.40 -40.96
CA LEU A 237 12.29 23.04 -40.53
C LEU A 237 12.54 24.20 -39.55
N ALA A 238 13.50 24.05 -38.63
CA ALA A 238 13.88 25.13 -37.72
C ALA A 238 14.42 26.35 -38.48
N ARG A 239 15.17 26.14 -39.57
CA ARG A 239 15.70 27.24 -40.42
C ARG A 239 14.62 28.00 -41.19
N THR A 240 13.43 27.43 -41.36
CA THR A 240 12.30 28.08 -42.04
C THR A 240 11.39 28.86 -41.10
N ILE A 241 11.58 28.75 -39.78
CA ILE A 241 10.81 29.50 -38.79
C ILE A 241 11.24 30.98 -38.78
N PRO A 242 10.31 31.94 -38.91
CA PRO A 242 10.64 33.37 -38.88
C PRO A 242 11.09 33.81 -37.47
N ALA A 243 12.33 34.25 -37.36
CA ALA A 243 12.93 34.68 -36.08
C ALA A 243 12.52 36.10 -35.64
N ASP A 244 11.96 36.88 -36.55
CA ASP A 244 11.46 38.24 -36.33
C ASP A 244 10.04 38.28 -35.72
N GLU A 245 9.34 37.15 -35.72
CA GLU A 245 8.02 37.01 -35.10
C GLU A 245 8.12 36.45 -33.66
N PRO A 246 7.35 36.95 -32.68
CA PRO A 246 7.44 36.51 -31.28
C PRO A 246 7.27 35.00 -31.06
N HIS A 247 6.28 34.38 -31.72
CA HIS A 247 6.01 32.95 -31.61
C HIS A 247 7.11 32.10 -32.27
N GLY A 248 7.64 32.56 -33.41
CA GLY A 248 8.76 31.90 -34.08
C GLY A 248 10.06 31.98 -33.28
N ALA A 249 10.39 33.16 -32.74
CA ALA A 249 11.56 33.36 -31.88
C ALA A 249 11.54 32.45 -30.64
N GLN A 250 10.37 32.30 -30.02
CA GLN A 250 10.18 31.41 -28.87
C GLN A 250 10.45 29.93 -29.22
N VAL A 251 9.98 29.46 -30.38
CA VAL A 251 10.25 28.08 -30.82
C VAL A 251 11.74 27.89 -31.12
N LEU A 252 12.43 28.89 -31.67
CA LEU A 252 13.87 28.83 -31.90
C LEU A 252 14.68 28.74 -30.59
N VAL A 253 14.28 29.43 -29.53
CA VAL A 253 14.87 29.26 -28.19
C VAL A 253 14.67 27.82 -27.68
N ARG A 254 13.48 27.24 -27.88
CA ARG A 254 13.22 25.83 -27.53
C ARG A 254 14.08 24.88 -28.39
N PHE A 255 14.31 25.18 -29.66
CA PHE A 255 15.17 24.40 -30.55
C PHE A 255 16.66 24.42 -30.12
N GLU A 256 17.18 25.53 -29.62
CA GLU A 256 18.54 25.56 -29.04
C GLU A 256 18.64 24.63 -27.82
N TRP A 257 17.61 24.61 -26.97
CA TRP A 257 17.51 23.68 -25.86
C TRP A 257 17.42 22.20 -26.32
N PHE A 258 16.64 21.93 -27.37
CA PHE A 258 16.52 20.61 -28.00
C PHE A 258 17.88 20.05 -28.43
N GLN A 259 18.70 20.87 -29.11
CA GLN A 259 20.01 20.43 -29.58
C GLN A 259 20.92 20.00 -28.44
N LYS A 260 20.98 20.78 -27.36
CA LYS A 260 21.75 20.43 -26.17
C LYS A 260 21.23 19.13 -25.53
N ARG A 261 19.91 19.01 -25.40
CA ARG A 261 19.29 17.87 -24.72
C ARG A 261 19.36 16.58 -25.54
N TYR A 262 19.44 16.67 -26.87
CA TYR A 262 19.65 15.52 -27.75
C TYR A 262 20.98 14.82 -27.46
N HIS A 263 22.07 15.57 -27.34
CA HIS A 263 23.37 15.00 -26.99
C HIS A 263 23.37 14.33 -25.60
N GLU A 264 22.70 14.93 -24.63
CA GLU A 264 22.54 14.34 -23.30
C GLU A 264 21.69 13.06 -23.34
N LEU A 265 20.65 13.02 -24.19
CA LEU A 265 19.83 11.84 -24.40
C LEU A 265 20.63 10.71 -25.07
N THR A 266 21.41 10.99 -26.10
CA THR A 266 22.32 10.01 -26.74
C THR A 266 23.33 9.47 -25.73
N ALA A 267 23.92 10.34 -24.89
CA ALA A 267 24.81 9.91 -23.81
C ALA A 267 24.08 9.01 -22.79
N ALA A 268 22.85 9.36 -22.41
CA ALA A 268 22.03 8.57 -21.50
C ALA A 268 21.65 7.19 -22.08
N PHE A 269 21.34 7.10 -23.38
CA PHE A 269 21.12 5.82 -24.06
C PHE A 269 22.39 4.98 -24.10
N ASN A 270 23.54 5.59 -24.37
CA ASN A 270 24.84 4.91 -24.34
C ASN A 270 25.18 4.39 -22.94
N GLU A 271 24.92 5.18 -21.89
CA GLU A 271 25.13 4.78 -20.49
C GLU A 271 24.15 3.68 -20.04
N PHE A 272 22.88 3.78 -20.44
CA PHE A 272 21.87 2.77 -20.16
C PHE A 272 22.21 1.44 -20.87
N GLY A 273 22.82 1.52 -22.05
CA GLY A 273 23.28 0.40 -22.84
C GLY A 273 22.15 -0.51 -23.31
N SER A 274 22.46 -1.80 -23.47
CA SER A 274 21.49 -2.84 -23.85
C SER A 274 21.37 -3.88 -22.74
N PRO A 275 20.51 -3.65 -21.72
CA PRO A 275 20.37 -4.57 -20.61
C PRO A 275 19.90 -5.95 -21.09
N ARG A 276 20.60 -7.00 -20.66
CA ARG A 276 20.25 -8.40 -20.98
C ARG A 276 19.93 -9.18 -19.71
N GLY A 277 19.04 -10.18 -19.83
CA GLY A 277 18.76 -11.16 -18.78
C GLY A 277 18.51 -10.56 -17.39
N ALA A 278 19.41 -10.86 -16.45
CA ALA A 278 19.33 -10.49 -15.04
C ALA A 278 19.50 -8.98 -14.79
N ALA A 279 20.13 -8.24 -15.72
CA ALA A 279 20.32 -6.79 -15.59
C ALA A 279 18.99 -6.02 -15.45
N TRP A 280 17.88 -6.55 -16.00
CA TRP A 280 16.55 -5.96 -15.87
C TRP A 280 16.02 -5.94 -14.42
N PHE A 281 16.57 -6.78 -13.53
CA PHE A 281 16.20 -6.84 -12.13
C PHE A 281 17.10 -5.98 -11.24
N ALA A 282 17.97 -5.15 -11.83
CA ALA A 282 18.76 -4.19 -11.09
C ALA A 282 17.85 -3.22 -10.31
N ARG A 283 18.34 -2.77 -9.15
CA ARG A 283 17.61 -1.80 -8.32
C ARG A 283 17.41 -0.50 -9.13
N GLY A 284 16.20 0.06 -9.09
CA GLY A 284 15.89 1.32 -9.77
C GLY A 284 15.74 1.21 -11.28
N MET A 285 15.87 0.03 -11.88
CA MET A 285 15.73 -0.17 -13.33
C MET A 285 14.43 0.41 -13.93
N PRO A 286 13.25 0.23 -13.30
CA PRO A 286 12.00 0.81 -13.81
C PRO A 286 11.97 2.34 -13.76
N SER A 287 12.70 2.94 -12.81
CA SER A 287 12.81 4.40 -12.68
C SER A 287 13.80 4.96 -13.70
N ARG A 288 14.94 4.31 -13.91
CA ARG A 288 15.89 4.70 -14.97
C ARG A 288 15.26 4.61 -16.36
N ALA A 289 14.50 3.56 -16.62
CA ALA A 289 13.77 3.41 -17.88
C ALA A 289 12.67 4.47 -18.05
N LYS A 290 11.99 4.88 -16.97
CA LYS A 290 11.01 5.96 -16.97
C LYS A 290 11.64 7.32 -17.24
N ASP A 291 12.78 7.61 -16.60
CA ASP A 291 13.53 8.84 -16.85
C ASP A 291 13.98 8.91 -18.31
N LEU A 292 14.52 7.81 -18.85
CA LEU A 292 14.94 7.75 -20.25
C LEU A 292 13.77 7.92 -21.23
N GLU A 293 12.63 7.27 -20.97
CA GLU A 293 11.38 7.44 -21.72
C GLU A 293 10.88 8.88 -21.69
N GLY A 294 10.84 9.51 -20.51
CA GLY A 294 10.41 10.89 -20.34
C GLY A 294 11.28 11.87 -21.15
N ARG A 295 12.61 11.72 -21.09
CA ARG A 295 13.54 12.54 -21.88
C ARG A 295 13.37 12.34 -23.37
N ALA A 296 13.20 11.10 -23.83
CA ALA A 296 13.01 10.81 -25.25
C ALA A 296 11.67 11.35 -25.77
N SER A 297 10.59 11.15 -25.01
CA SER A 297 9.26 11.67 -25.34
C SER A 297 9.21 13.20 -25.34
N GLU A 298 9.93 13.86 -24.43
CA GLU A 298 10.02 15.32 -24.41
C GLU A 298 10.69 15.86 -25.67
N LEU A 299 11.76 15.21 -26.14
CA LEU A 299 12.41 15.60 -27.39
C LEU A 299 11.51 15.37 -28.60
N ASP A 300 10.84 14.23 -28.66
CA ASP A 300 9.88 13.90 -29.73
C ASP A 300 8.76 14.95 -29.83
N SER A 301 8.17 15.35 -28.69
CA SER A 301 7.16 16.42 -28.66
C SER A 301 7.70 17.79 -29.10
N LEU A 302 8.99 18.05 -28.86
CA LEU A 302 9.62 19.30 -29.28
C LEU A 302 9.94 19.31 -30.77
N ASP A 303 10.33 18.16 -31.33
CA ASP A 303 10.43 17.97 -32.78
C ASP A 303 9.08 18.24 -33.47
N ASP A 304 7.99 17.65 -32.95
CA ASP A 304 6.63 17.93 -33.42
C ASP A 304 6.27 19.42 -33.33
N THR A 305 6.70 20.12 -32.26
CA THR A 305 6.50 21.56 -32.11
C THR A 305 7.19 22.32 -33.25
N ILE A 306 8.45 21.98 -33.56
CA ILE A 306 9.23 22.64 -34.61
C ILE A 306 8.57 22.41 -35.97
N ALA A 307 8.10 21.19 -36.22
CA ALA A 307 7.36 20.85 -37.43
C ALA A 307 6.05 21.64 -37.54
N HIS A 308 5.25 21.71 -36.46
CA HIS A 308 4.02 22.50 -36.43
C HIS A 308 4.27 24.00 -36.60
N ALA A 309 5.30 24.54 -35.92
CA ALA A 309 5.68 25.95 -36.02
C ALA A 309 6.10 26.31 -37.44
N SER A 310 7.00 25.53 -38.03
CA SER A 310 7.38 25.72 -39.43
C SER A 310 6.16 25.61 -40.33
N ALA A 311 5.34 24.57 -40.17
CA ALA A 311 4.20 24.34 -41.04
C ALA A 311 3.17 25.48 -40.99
N LEU A 312 2.86 25.98 -39.79
CA LEU A 312 1.89 27.03 -39.57
C LEU A 312 2.42 28.40 -40.01
N LEU A 313 3.62 28.78 -39.54
CA LEU A 313 4.19 30.10 -39.79
C LEU A 313 4.57 30.31 -41.26
N THR A 314 4.95 29.25 -41.98
CA THR A 314 5.19 29.32 -43.43
C THR A 314 3.97 28.96 -44.27
N MET A 315 2.81 28.69 -43.65
CA MET A 315 1.57 28.25 -44.32
C MET A 315 1.79 27.09 -45.31
N SER A 316 2.55 26.07 -44.90
CA SER A 316 2.85 24.85 -45.67
C SER A 316 1.62 23.94 -45.82
N SER A 317 1.68 22.87 -46.61
CA SER A 317 0.52 21.97 -46.80
C SER A 317 -0.03 21.33 -45.51
N THR A 318 0.78 21.19 -44.46
CA THR A 318 0.37 20.62 -43.15
C THR A 318 -0.01 21.69 -42.12
N TRP A 319 -0.09 22.97 -42.51
CA TRP A 319 -0.56 24.04 -41.63
C TRP A 319 -1.91 23.76 -40.95
N PRO A 320 -2.91 23.09 -41.59
CA PRO A 320 -4.19 22.82 -40.93
C PRO A 320 -4.04 21.91 -39.71
N GLU A 321 -3.14 20.92 -39.76
CA GLU A 321 -2.91 20.00 -38.63
C GLU A 321 -2.28 20.72 -37.44
N ALA A 322 -1.28 21.59 -37.72
CA ALA A 322 -0.68 22.45 -36.72
C ALA A 322 -1.72 23.40 -36.09
N TRP A 323 -2.60 23.98 -36.91
CA TRP A 323 -3.66 24.86 -36.43
C TRP A 323 -4.72 24.12 -35.58
N GLU A 324 -5.14 22.91 -35.95
CA GLU A 324 -6.04 22.10 -35.13
C GLU A 324 -5.42 21.77 -33.76
N ASN A 325 -4.11 21.46 -33.71
CA ASN A 325 -3.41 21.26 -32.44
C ASN A 325 -3.40 22.53 -31.57
N GLU A 326 -3.19 23.70 -32.19
CA GLU A 326 -3.21 25.01 -31.51
C GLU A 326 -4.59 25.42 -30.98
N LYS A 327 -5.67 25.03 -31.64
CA LYS A 327 -7.04 25.28 -31.16
C LYS A 327 -7.39 24.45 -29.92
N GLY A 328 -6.75 23.30 -29.76
CA GLY A 328 -7.02 22.31 -28.71
C GLY A 328 -7.16 22.89 -27.30
N PRO A 329 -6.18 23.66 -26.79
CA PRO A 329 -6.26 24.26 -25.46
C PRO A 329 -7.44 25.21 -25.25
N VAL A 330 -7.75 26.04 -26.25
CA VAL A 330 -8.89 26.98 -26.18
C VAL A 330 -10.20 26.21 -26.11
N LEU A 331 -10.32 25.14 -26.90
CA LEU A 331 -11.49 24.27 -26.88
C LEU A 331 -11.64 23.50 -25.56
N GLU A 332 -10.54 23.05 -24.96
CA GLU A 332 -10.53 22.40 -23.64
C GLU A 332 -10.91 23.38 -22.51
N ASP A 333 -10.45 24.63 -22.59
CA ASP A 333 -10.84 25.67 -21.64
C ASP A 333 -12.31 26.06 -21.76
N LEU A 334 -12.84 26.18 -22.98
CA LEU A 334 -14.27 26.41 -23.22
C LEU A 334 -15.12 25.24 -22.72
N ALA A 335 -14.68 23.99 -22.90
CA ALA A 335 -15.34 22.81 -22.36
C ALA A 335 -15.33 22.78 -20.82
N SER A 336 -14.22 23.19 -20.22
CA SER A 336 -14.10 23.34 -18.76
C SER A 336 -15.05 24.42 -18.24
N MET A 337 -15.19 25.53 -18.96
CA MET A 337 -16.15 26.59 -18.63
C MET A 337 -17.60 26.10 -18.75
N ASP A 338 -17.96 25.33 -19.78
CA ASP A 338 -19.28 24.70 -19.89
C ASP A 338 -19.59 23.82 -18.67
N THR A 339 -18.63 22.98 -18.27
CA THR A 339 -18.76 22.11 -17.08
C THR A 339 -19.00 22.92 -15.81
N MET A 340 -18.33 24.08 -15.68
CA MET A 340 -18.54 24.97 -14.55
C MET A 340 -19.93 25.62 -14.57
N LEU A 341 -20.42 26.03 -15.75
CA LEU A 341 -21.77 26.60 -15.90
C LEU A 341 -22.84 25.58 -15.50
N ASP A 342 -22.69 24.32 -15.92
CA ASP A 342 -23.56 23.23 -15.51
C ASP A 342 -23.52 23.04 -13.98
N SER A 343 -22.32 23.06 -13.38
CA SER A 343 -22.17 22.98 -11.92
C SER A 343 -22.83 24.16 -11.19
N VAL A 344 -22.78 25.38 -11.72
CA VAL A 344 -23.42 26.56 -11.12
C VAL A 344 -24.95 26.43 -11.16
N ASP A 345 -25.50 25.98 -12.29
CA ASP A 345 -26.94 25.75 -12.47
C ASP A 345 -27.45 24.68 -11.49
N ASP A 346 -26.71 23.56 -11.35
CA ASP A 346 -27.06 22.45 -10.47
C ASP A 346 -27.09 22.84 -8.99
N HIS A 347 -26.21 23.74 -8.56
CA HIS A 347 -26.19 24.22 -7.16
C HIS A 347 -27.30 25.24 -6.86
N GLY A 348 -27.99 25.76 -7.89
CA GLY A 348 -29.17 26.61 -7.71
C GLY A 348 -28.89 27.95 -7.03
N VAL A 349 -27.68 28.52 -7.17
CA VAL A 349 -27.23 29.76 -6.51
C VAL A 349 -27.92 31.05 -6.98
N GLY A 350 -29.04 30.95 -7.71
CA GLY A 350 -29.82 32.11 -8.18
C GLY A 350 -29.12 33.00 -9.22
N LEU A 351 -27.97 32.56 -9.75
CA LEU A 351 -27.19 33.25 -10.77
C LEU A 351 -27.61 32.79 -12.17
N SER A 352 -27.97 33.71 -13.05
CA SER A 352 -28.26 33.39 -14.46
C SER A 352 -26.95 33.13 -15.22
N THR A 353 -26.84 31.96 -15.83
CA THR A 353 -25.69 31.51 -16.66
C THR A 353 -25.91 31.69 -18.16
N SER A 354 -27.07 32.19 -18.56
CA SER A 354 -27.46 32.34 -19.98
C SER A 354 -26.54 33.26 -20.77
N GLY A 355 -26.06 34.35 -20.14
CA GLY A 355 -25.13 35.29 -20.76
C GLY A 355 -23.78 34.63 -21.05
N GLU A 356 -23.25 33.88 -20.10
CA GLU A 356 -22.00 33.14 -20.21
C GLU A 356 -22.07 32.06 -21.28
N ARG A 357 -23.17 31.30 -21.38
CA ARG A 357 -23.38 30.30 -22.44
C ARG A 357 -23.43 30.93 -23.84
N SER A 358 -24.08 32.10 -23.96
CA SER A 358 -24.09 32.85 -25.23
C SER A 358 -22.69 33.34 -25.60
N TRP A 359 -21.89 33.76 -24.61
CA TRP A 359 -20.52 34.18 -24.81
C TRP A 359 -19.60 33.01 -25.21
N VAL A 360 -19.72 31.83 -24.58
CA VAL A 360 -18.98 30.62 -24.99
C VAL A 360 -19.27 30.28 -26.45
N SER A 361 -20.53 30.37 -26.87
CA SER A 361 -20.93 30.15 -28.26
C SER A 361 -20.29 31.17 -29.21
N ALA A 362 -20.24 32.45 -28.81
CA ALA A 362 -19.58 33.50 -29.58
C ALA A 362 -18.06 33.30 -29.68
N GLN A 363 -17.40 32.77 -28.65
CA GLN A 363 -15.96 32.44 -28.71
C GLN A 363 -15.68 31.28 -29.66
N ARG A 364 -16.53 30.25 -29.69
CA ARG A 364 -16.42 29.18 -30.69
C ARG A 364 -16.55 29.73 -32.11
N GLN A 365 -17.53 30.61 -32.33
CA GLN A 365 -17.68 31.29 -33.62
C GLN A 365 -16.46 32.16 -33.97
N ARG A 366 -15.87 32.88 -33.01
CA ARG A 366 -14.63 33.66 -33.20
C ARG A 366 -13.47 32.75 -33.62
N LEU A 367 -13.37 31.55 -33.05
CA LEU A 367 -12.36 30.55 -33.42
C LEU A 367 -12.51 30.08 -34.87
N ASP A 368 -13.76 29.80 -35.28
CA ASP A 368 -14.08 29.39 -36.66
C ASP A 368 -13.79 30.53 -37.65
N MET A 369 -14.14 31.76 -37.30
CA MET A 369 -13.84 32.95 -38.11
C MET A 369 -12.33 33.17 -38.24
N THR A 370 -11.56 32.98 -37.16
CA THR A 370 -10.10 33.09 -37.19
C THR A 370 -9.49 32.02 -38.09
N THR A 371 -10.02 30.80 -38.03
CA THR A 371 -9.62 29.69 -38.93
C THR A 371 -9.90 30.04 -40.39
N ALA A 372 -11.08 30.58 -40.69
CA ALA A 372 -11.45 30.99 -42.05
C ALA A 372 -10.58 32.14 -42.57
N ALA A 373 -10.30 33.15 -41.73
CA ALA A 373 -9.42 34.27 -42.08
C ALA A 373 -7.99 33.79 -42.33
N LEU A 374 -7.49 32.83 -41.54
CA LEU A 374 -6.18 32.22 -41.72
C LEU A 374 -6.11 31.44 -43.04
N GLN A 375 -7.13 30.63 -43.35
CA GLN A 375 -7.24 29.90 -44.61
C GLN A 375 -7.30 30.83 -45.82
N ALA A 376 -8.04 31.93 -45.72
CA ALA A 376 -8.13 32.97 -46.74
C ALA A 376 -6.88 33.86 -46.83
N ARG A 377 -5.92 33.70 -45.91
CA ARG A 377 -4.71 34.53 -45.75
C ARG A 377 -5.01 36.02 -45.51
N GLU A 378 -6.15 36.29 -44.88
CA GLU A 378 -6.56 37.63 -44.46
C GLU A 378 -5.88 38.04 -43.14
N THR A 379 -5.47 37.06 -42.34
CA THR A 379 -4.65 37.24 -41.13
C THR A 379 -3.34 36.46 -41.25
N THR A 380 -2.28 36.94 -40.60
CA THR A 380 -1.02 36.20 -40.52
C THR A 380 -1.12 35.07 -39.49
N PRO A 381 -0.32 33.99 -39.63
CA PRO A 381 -0.28 32.92 -38.65
C PRO A 381 -0.01 33.42 -37.22
N SER A 382 0.96 34.32 -37.04
CA SER A 382 1.26 34.90 -35.73
C SER A 382 0.10 35.72 -35.15
N ALA A 383 -0.60 36.53 -35.96
CA ALA A 383 -1.77 37.27 -35.47
C ALA A 383 -2.95 36.35 -35.12
N ALA A 384 -3.08 35.20 -35.79
CA ALA A 384 -4.05 34.17 -35.42
C ALA A 384 -3.67 33.52 -34.08
N LEU A 385 -2.39 33.25 -33.82
CA LEU A 385 -1.91 32.76 -32.52
C LEU A 385 -2.14 33.78 -31.40
N ASP A 386 -1.89 35.07 -31.66
CA ASP A 386 -2.19 36.15 -30.71
C ASP A 386 -3.69 36.18 -30.36
N THR A 387 -4.55 35.97 -31.35
CA THR A 387 -6.01 35.86 -31.12
C THR A 387 -6.34 34.71 -30.19
N LEU A 388 -5.66 33.56 -30.30
CA LEU A 388 -5.87 32.44 -29.39
C LEU A 388 -5.39 32.76 -27.96
N ASP A 389 -4.31 33.52 -27.80
CA ASP A 389 -3.82 33.95 -26.49
C ASP A 389 -4.78 34.94 -25.83
N GLU A 390 -5.32 35.88 -26.60
CA GLU A 390 -6.40 36.76 -26.15
C GLU A 390 -7.61 35.96 -25.68
N MET A 391 -8.06 34.98 -26.46
CA MET A 391 -9.19 34.12 -26.11
C MET A 391 -8.92 33.34 -24.81
N SER A 392 -7.76 32.70 -24.67
CA SER A 392 -7.37 31.99 -23.44
C SER A 392 -7.37 32.92 -22.21
N ASN A 393 -6.91 34.17 -22.36
CA ASN A 393 -6.94 35.16 -21.29
C ASN A 393 -8.37 35.60 -20.93
N GLU A 394 -9.22 35.85 -21.93
CA GLU A 394 -10.63 36.19 -21.74
C GLU A 394 -11.40 35.06 -21.03
N ILE A 395 -11.20 33.79 -21.44
CA ILE A 395 -11.83 32.62 -20.82
C ILE A 395 -11.42 32.54 -19.35
N ARG A 396 -10.11 32.66 -19.06
CA ARG A 396 -9.60 32.60 -17.68
C ARG A 396 -10.17 33.69 -16.79
N GLN A 397 -10.22 34.93 -17.28
CA GLN A 397 -10.82 36.04 -16.54
C GLN A 397 -12.30 35.76 -16.24
N ARG A 398 -13.06 35.32 -17.23
CA ARG A 398 -14.49 35.02 -17.07
C ARG A 398 -14.77 33.85 -16.15
N VAL A 399 -13.96 32.79 -16.20
CA VAL A 399 -14.07 31.66 -15.26
C VAL A 399 -13.82 32.12 -13.81
N ARG A 400 -12.79 32.95 -13.58
CA ARG A 400 -12.53 33.53 -12.25
C ARG A 400 -13.69 34.41 -11.77
N ASP A 401 -14.22 35.26 -12.65
CA ASP A 401 -15.31 36.16 -12.31
C ASP A 401 -16.63 35.42 -12.10
N LEU A 402 -16.89 34.35 -12.86
CA LEU A 402 -18.02 33.46 -12.66
C LEU A 402 -17.92 32.75 -11.30
N ALA A 403 -16.73 32.22 -10.94
CA ALA A 403 -16.53 31.52 -9.67
C ALA A 403 -16.81 32.44 -8.48
N LYS A 404 -16.28 33.66 -8.53
CA LYS A 404 -16.50 34.68 -7.50
C LYS A 404 -17.98 35.02 -7.38
N ARG A 405 -18.66 35.35 -8.49
CA ARG A 405 -20.09 35.69 -8.47
C ARG A 405 -20.96 34.53 -7.98
N ALA A 406 -20.64 33.29 -8.35
CA ALA A 406 -21.38 32.12 -7.89
C ALA A 406 -21.22 31.89 -6.38
N LEU A 407 -20.00 32.07 -5.84
CA LEU A 407 -19.72 31.98 -4.40
C LEU A 407 -20.29 33.17 -3.60
N ASP A 408 -20.36 34.35 -4.20
CA ASP A 408 -20.98 35.53 -3.58
C ASP A 408 -22.51 35.41 -3.54
N ALA A 409 -23.10 34.74 -4.53
CA ALA A 409 -24.53 34.43 -4.57
C ALA A 409 -24.94 33.27 -3.64
N ASP A 410 -23.97 32.49 -3.12
CA ASP A 410 -24.22 31.45 -2.13
C ASP A 410 -24.65 32.07 -0.79
N THR A 411 -25.89 31.76 -0.38
CA THR A 411 -26.53 32.22 0.87
C THR A 411 -26.61 31.13 1.94
N SER A 412 -25.98 29.97 1.70
CA SER A 412 -25.98 28.85 2.65
C SER A 412 -25.16 29.15 3.92
N ALA A 413 -25.37 28.35 4.97
CA ALA A 413 -24.67 28.50 6.25
C ALA A 413 -23.14 28.31 6.11
N ASP A 414 -22.70 27.52 5.12
CA ASP A 414 -21.29 27.23 4.86
C ASP A 414 -20.63 28.25 3.91
N ALA A 415 -21.37 29.22 3.38
CA ALA A 415 -20.92 30.10 2.29
C ALA A 415 -19.58 30.80 2.56
N GLU A 416 -19.33 31.27 3.79
CA GLU A 416 -18.08 31.95 4.13
C GLU A 416 -16.87 30.99 4.11
N GLU A 417 -17.04 29.76 4.60
CA GLU A 417 -15.97 28.75 4.58
C GLU A 417 -15.70 28.27 3.14
N ARG A 418 -16.74 28.18 2.29
CA ARG A 418 -16.60 27.88 0.86
C ARG A 418 -15.80 28.98 0.14
N ARG A 419 -16.11 30.26 0.37
CA ARG A 419 -15.33 31.40 -0.15
C ARG A 419 -13.88 31.37 0.31
N ARG A 420 -13.65 31.08 1.59
CA ARG A 420 -12.30 30.97 2.16
C ARG A 420 -11.50 29.88 1.47
N ARG A 421 -12.07 28.67 1.31
CA ARG A 421 -11.38 27.55 0.65
C ARG A 421 -11.06 27.80 -0.81
N TYR A 422 -12.01 28.37 -1.55
CA TYR A 422 -11.74 28.75 -2.93
C TYR A 422 -10.59 29.77 -3.02
N ARG A 423 -10.57 30.77 -2.14
CA ARG A 423 -9.48 31.76 -2.11
C ARG A 423 -8.13 31.13 -1.74
N ASP A 424 -8.13 30.19 -0.81
CA ASP A 424 -6.90 29.54 -0.31
C ASP A 424 -6.33 28.52 -1.32
N SER A 425 -7.16 27.85 -2.14
CA SER A 425 -6.72 26.79 -3.04
C SER A 425 -6.66 27.18 -4.53
N SER A 426 -7.48 28.12 -5.00
CA SER A 426 -7.70 28.37 -6.44
C SER A 426 -6.44 28.69 -7.25
N GLU A 427 -5.55 29.52 -6.73
CA GLU A 427 -4.29 29.86 -7.43
C GLU A 427 -3.32 28.67 -7.44
N ALA A 428 -3.26 27.88 -6.36
CA ALA A 428 -2.42 26.71 -6.31
C ALA A 428 -2.93 25.58 -7.21
N ASP A 429 -4.25 25.41 -7.30
CA ASP A 429 -4.90 24.43 -8.19
C ASP A 429 -4.77 24.83 -9.66
N LEU A 430 -4.87 26.13 -9.95
CA LEU A 430 -4.61 26.68 -11.28
C LEU A 430 -3.16 26.42 -11.72
N GLN A 431 -2.17 26.70 -10.87
CA GLN A 431 -0.76 26.49 -11.21
C GLN A 431 -0.37 25.02 -11.39
N ARG A 432 -1.11 24.10 -10.78
CA ARG A 432 -0.90 22.64 -10.94
C ARG A 432 -1.68 22.04 -12.09
N ALA A 433 -2.61 22.78 -12.69
CA ALA A 433 -3.43 22.29 -13.78
C ALA A 433 -2.58 22.06 -15.03
N VAL A 434 -2.81 20.92 -15.67
CA VAL A 434 -2.22 20.55 -16.96
C VAL A 434 -3.33 20.24 -17.93
N TYR A 435 -3.13 20.59 -19.20
CA TYR A 435 -4.06 20.20 -20.26
C TYR A 435 -4.06 18.67 -20.42
N SER A 436 -5.24 18.10 -20.58
CA SER A 436 -5.43 16.66 -20.76
C SER A 436 -5.20 16.20 -22.20
N GLY A 437 -5.21 17.14 -23.16
CA GLY A 437 -5.11 16.83 -24.59
C GLY A 437 -6.43 16.35 -25.19
N VAL A 438 -7.54 16.48 -24.46
CA VAL A 438 -8.87 16.07 -24.89
C VAL A 438 -9.87 17.13 -24.49
N TRP A 439 -10.77 17.48 -25.41
CA TRP A 439 -11.91 18.35 -25.10
C TRP A 439 -13.20 17.66 -25.50
N LEU A 440 -14.23 17.87 -24.68
CA LEU A 440 -15.58 17.36 -24.90
C LEU A 440 -16.57 18.51 -24.75
N SER A 441 -17.37 18.71 -25.77
CA SER A 441 -18.43 19.71 -25.79
C SER A 441 -19.72 19.11 -26.33
N SER A 442 -20.83 19.80 -26.10
CA SER A 442 -22.11 19.48 -26.74
C SER A 442 -22.04 19.45 -28.28
N SER A 443 -21.08 20.16 -28.88
CA SER A 443 -20.84 20.25 -30.32
C SER A 443 -19.84 19.23 -30.86
N GLY A 444 -19.18 18.43 -30.02
CA GLY A 444 -18.22 17.43 -30.48
C GLY A 444 -17.12 17.10 -29.48
N ARG A 445 -16.21 16.20 -29.90
CA ARG A 445 -15.03 15.76 -29.15
C ARG A 445 -13.81 15.87 -30.05
N GLY A 446 -12.68 16.30 -29.49
CA GLY A 446 -11.39 16.31 -30.18
C GLY A 446 -10.24 15.90 -29.27
N THR A 447 -9.11 15.58 -29.90
CA THR A 447 -7.85 15.25 -29.24
C THR A 447 -6.73 16.06 -29.86
N TYR A 448 -5.79 16.52 -29.04
CA TYR A 448 -4.61 17.26 -29.46
C TYR A 448 -3.45 16.92 -28.53
N SER A 449 -2.24 17.38 -28.86
CA SER A 449 -1.04 17.17 -28.08
C SER A 449 -0.62 18.48 -27.39
N PRO A 450 -0.83 18.63 -26.07
CA PRO A 450 -0.44 19.82 -25.33
C PRO A 450 1.08 20.06 -25.32
N SER A 451 1.88 19.00 -25.45
CA SER A 451 3.35 19.12 -25.41
C SER A 451 3.94 19.66 -26.71
N SER A 452 3.21 19.55 -27.82
CA SER A 452 3.67 19.99 -29.15
C SER A 452 3.05 21.31 -29.64
N THR A 453 2.42 22.09 -28.76
CA THR A 453 1.93 23.42 -29.12
C THR A 453 3.08 24.40 -29.31
N ILE A 454 2.95 25.28 -30.30
CA ILE A 454 3.79 26.44 -30.58
C ILE A 454 3.72 27.39 -29.38
N ARG A 455 2.50 27.75 -28.98
CA ARG A 455 2.23 28.62 -27.83
C ARG A 455 2.57 27.87 -26.53
N LEU A 456 3.14 28.55 -25.54
CA LEU A 456 3.60 27.93 -24.29
C LEU A 456 2.47 27.63 -23.30
N ASN A 457 2.49 26.42 -22.76
CA ASN A 457 1.65 25.94 -21.67
C ASN A 457 2.45 25.07 -20.68
N PRO A 458 1.88 24.68 -19.53
CA PRO A 458 2.58 23.87 -18.51
C PRO A 458 3.13 22.53 -19.00
N SER A 459 2.58 21.97 -20.08
CA SER A 459 2.99 20.70 -20.69
C SER A 459 3.93 20.88 -21.87
N SER A 460 4.25 22.11 -22.31
CA SER A 460 5.07 22.37 -23.49
C SER A 460 6.48 21.80 -23.36
N ALA A 461 6.90 21.02 -24.35
CA ALA A 461 8.24 20.47 -24.40
C ALA A 461 9.30 21.57 -24.53
N GLY A 462 10.36 21.52 -23.71
CA GLY A 462 11.37 22.58 -23.67
C GLY A 462 10.90 23.89 -23.05
N GLY A 463 9.75 23.92 -22.34
CA GLY A 463 9.26 25.11 -21.64
C GLY A 463 10.14 25.62 -20.50
N SER A 464 11.19 24.87 -20.14
CA SER A 464 12.24 25.27 -19.18
C SER A 464 13.50 25.82 -19.84
N ALA A 465 13.48 26.11 -21.15
CA ALA A 465 14.65 26.65 -21.85
C ALA A 465 15.03 28.04 -21.32
N ASP A 466 16.34 28.26 -21.13
CA ASP A 466 16.89 29.54 -20.70
C ASP A 466 16.62 30.62 -21.76
N GLY A 467 16.13 31.80 -21.35
CA GLY A 467 15.80 32.90 -22.27
C GLY A 467 14.33 32.95 -22.69
N LEU A 468 13.52 31.95 -22.33
CA LEU A 468 12.07 32.09 -22.35
C LEU A 468 11.61 33.01 -21.20
N PRO A 469 10.49 33.75 -21.36
CA PRO A 469 9.85 34.43 -20.24
C PRO A 469 9.68 33.44 -19.08
N ALA A 470 10.11 33.82 -17.88
CA ALA A 470 10.31 32.90 -16.77
C ALA A 470 9.04 32.10 -16.43
N GLY A 471 9.08 30.80 -16.75
CA GLY A 471 8.15 29.77 -16.30
C GLY A 471 6.72 29.91 -16.83
N ALA A 472 5.97 28.81 -16.71
CA ALA A 472 4.53 28.73 -16.97
C ALA A 472 3.66 29.60 -16.01
N GLY A 473 4.16 30.76 -15.58
CA GLY A 473 3.59 31.63 -14.56
C GLY A 473 3.89 33.12 -14.72
N SER A 474 4.48 33.59 -15.82
CA SER A 474 4.62 35.03 -16.08
C SER A 474 4.20 35.41 -17.50
N SER A 475 3.05 36.09 -17.59
CA SER A 475 2.49 36.91 -18.69
C SER A 475 2.36 36.33 -20.12
N SER A 476 3.10 35.29 -20.51
CA SER A 476 3.16 34.76 -21.89
C SER A 476 2.88 33.26 -22.02
N SER A 477 2.50 32.58 -20.93
CA SER A 477 2.11 31.16 -20.93
C SER A 477 0.63 31.03 -20.56
N PHE A 478 -0.13 30.28 -21.36
CA PHE A 478 -1.54 30.02 -21.04
C PHE A 478 -1.65 28.81 -20.10
N ILE A 479 -2.55 28.89 -19.11
CA ILE A 479 -2.73 27.89 -18.05
C ILE A 479 -4.17 27.38 -18.13
N PRO A 480 -4.39 26.05 -18.06
CA PRO A 480 -5.73 25.47 -18.14
C PRO A 480 -6.66 26.03 -17.07
N VAL A 481 -7.90 26.36 -17.46
CA VAL A 481 -8.91 26.85 -16.51
C VAL A 481 -9.52 25.72 -15.67
N ALA A 482 -9.27 24.46 -16.03
CA ALA A 482 -9.75 23.27 -15.30
C ALA A 482 -9.35 23.27 -13.81
N GLY A 483 -8.20 23.85 -13.45
CA GLY A 483 -7.79 24.02 -12.05
C GLY A 483 -8.73 24.94 -11.27
N LEU A 484 -9.20 26.03 -11.89
CA LEU A 484 -10.18 26.94 -11.28
C LEU A 484 -11.55 26.29 -11.14
N VAL A 485 -11.96 25.51 -12.13
CA VAL A 485 -13.22 24.75 -12.09
C VAL A 485 -13.19 23.72 -10.98
N THR A 486 -12.11 22.95 -10.89
CA THR A 486 -11.89 21.96 -9.80
C THR A 486 -11.88 22.65 -8.44
N GLY A 487 -11.16 23.78 -8.31
CA GLY A 487 -11.14 24.59 -7.11
C GLY A 487 -12.55 25.06 -6.71
N TYR A 488 -13.33 25.57 -7.66
CA TYR A 488 -14.72 25.96 -7.42
C TYR A 488 -15.57 24.78 -6.97
N SER A 489 -15.58 23.67 -7.70
CA SER A 489 -16.39 22.49 -7.36
C SER A 489 -16.02 21.91 -5.99
N SER A 490 -14.73 21.88 -5.65
CA SER A 490 -14.27 21.40 -4.34
C SER A 490 -14.73 22.31 -3.19
N ALA A 491 -14.77 23.62 -3.43
CA ALA A 491 -15.23 24.59 -2.47
C ALA A 491 -16.77 24.56 -2.34
N SER A 492 -17.49 24.55 -3.46
CA SER A 492 -18.96 24.58 -3.48
C SER A 492 -19.59 23.33 -2.87
N SER A 493 -18.92 22.17 -2.96
CA SER A 493 -19.40 20.91 -2.37
C SER A 493 -19.17 20.78 -0.86
N TYR A 494 -18.49 21.73 -0.21
CA TYR A 494 -18.17 21.61 1.21
C TYR A 494 -19.42 21.71 2.10
N THR A 495 -19.49 20.84 3.10
CA THR A 495 -20.42 20.87 4.23
C THR A 495 -19.68 20.60 5.53
N ALA A 496 -20.00 21.33 6.59
CA ALA A 496 -19.36 21.14 7.89
C ALA A 496 -19.71 19.76 8.49
N PRO A 497 -18.73 18.99 9.02
CA PRO A 497 -19.02 17.74 9.72
C PRO A 497 -19.82 18.02 11.00
N SER A 498 -20.89 17.26 11.21
CA SER A 498 -21.71 17.33 12.43
C SER A 498 -20.91 16.87 13.64
N SER A 499 -20.72 17.76 14.60
CA SER A 499 -19.92 17.52 15.81
C SER A 499 -20.55 16.43 16.71
N SER A 500 -19.95 15.24 16.74
CA SER A 500 -20.19 14.21 17.77
C SER A 500 -18.86 13.81 18.40
N TYR A 501 -18.52 14.41 19.55
CA TYR A 501 -17.34 14.04 20.33
C TYR A 501 -17.76 12.98 21.37
N SER A 502 -17.11 11.82 21.37
CA SER A 502 -17.21 10.83 22.44
C SER A 502 -15.80 10.41 22.85
N SER A 503 -15.36 10.94 23.98
CA SER A 503 -14.13 10.54 24.67
C SER A 503 -14.43 9.35 25.58
N SER A 504 -13.85 8.18 25.31
CA SER A 504 -13.87 7.03 26.22
C SER A 504 -12.55 6.92 26.97
N SER A 505 -12.60 7.18 28.28
CA SER A 505 -11.52 6.90 29.23
C SER A 505 -11.67 5.47 29.74
N PHE A 506 -10.68 4.61 29.48
CA PHE A 506 -10.58 3.27 30.06
C PHE A 506 -9.77 3.34 31.37
N GLY A 507 -10.40 2.96 32.48
CA GLY A 507 -9.74 2.70 33.77
C GLY A 507 -9.96 1.24 34.14
N GLY A 508 -8.90 0.45 34.23
CA GLY A 508 -8.92 -0.94 34.68
C GLY A 508 -7.94 -1.12 35.83
N GLY A 509 -8.46 -1.24 37.06
CA GLY A 509 -7.72 -1.68 38.23
C GLY A 509 -8.17 -3.08 38.62
N GLY A 510 -7.25 -4.04 38.61
CA GLY A 510 -7.47 -5.41 39.12
C GLY A 510 -6.67 -5.61 40.41
N GLY A 511 -7.38 -5.85 41.51
CA GLY A 511 -6.81 -6.18 42.82
C GLY A 511 -6.48 -7.67 42.92
N SER A 512 -5.31 -7.96 43.50
CA SER A 512 -4.83 -9.30 43.84
C SER A 512 -5.23 -9.65 45.28
N TYR A 513 -5.75 -10.86 45.50
CA TYR A 513 -5.93 -11.45 46.83
C TYR A 513 -4.82 -12.47 47.07
N GLY A 514 -4.07 -12.29 48.16
CA GLY A 514 -2.97 -13.16 48.58
C GLY A 514 -3.31 -13.99 49.81
N GLY A 515 -2.63 -15.14 49.91
CA GLY A 515 -2.53 -15.96 51.11
C GLY A 515 -1.63 -17.19 50.89
N GLY A 516 -0.43 -17.20 51.49
CA GLY A 516 0.29 -18.44 51.88
C GLY A 516 1.33 -19.08 50.93
N GLY A 517 2.50 -18.47 50.78
CA GLY A 517 3.83 -19.13 50.89
C GLY A 517 4.34 -20.19 49.90
N PHE A 518 3.54 -20.81 49.04
CA PHE A 518 4.00 -21.79 48.04
C PHE A 518 3.53 -21.38 46.64
N SER A 519 4.45 -21.33 45.69
CA SER A 519 4.25 -20.78 44.33
C SER A 519 4.14 -21.87 43.25
N GLY A 520 4.18 -23.14 43.63
CA GLY A 520 4.03 -24.27 42.73
C GLY A 520 2.72 -24.22 41.94
N ALA A 521 2.79 -24.60 40.66
CA ALA A 521 1.63 -24.65 39.78
C ALA A 521 0.67 -25.78 40.19
N GLY A 522 -0.60 -25.44 40.39
CA GLY A 522 -1.66 -26.42 40.62
C GLY A 522 -2.95 -25.81 41.13
N SER A 523 -4.03 -26.54 40.99
CA SER A 523 -5.36 -26.11 41.41
C SER A 523 -6.22 -27.28 41.83
N SER A 524 -7.26 -26.98 42.60
CA SER A 524 -8.26 -27.94 43.06
C SER A 524 -9.67 -27.42 42.90
N SER A 525 -10.62 -28.33 42.67
CA SER A 525 -12.05 -28.01 42.60
C SER A 525 -12.90 -29.14 43.18
N GLN A 526 -14.18 -28.85 43.45
CA GLN A 526 -15.14 -29.86 43.92
C GLN A 526 -15.92 -30.50 42.75
N PHE A 527 -16.56 -31.65 43.00
CA PHE A 527 -17.34 -32.40 42.00
C PHE A 527 -18.62 -33.09 42.48
#